data_AF-A0A1A8UZ49-F1
#
_entry.id   AF-A0A1A8UZ49-F1
#
_cell.length_a   1.000
_cell.length_b   1.000
_cell.length_c   1.000
_cell.angle_alpha   90.00
_cell.angle_beta   90.00
_cell.angle_gamma   90.00
#
_symmetry.space_group_name_H-M   'P 1'
#
loop_
_entity.id
_entity.type
_entity.pdbx_description
1 polymer ?
#
loop_
_entity_poly.entity_id
_entity_poly.type
_entity_poly.pdbx_seq_one_letter_code
_entity_poly.pdbx_strand_id
1 'polypeptide(L)'
;MSVNTGPGPLQFVNPPPPEVTNPSKPGRRTNQLQFMQNVVVKALWRHHYAWPFHNPVDAAALNLPDYHKVITSPMDMGTIKKRLENNYYWSASECMQDFNTM
;
A
#
# COMPACT_ATOMS: atom_id res chain seq x y z
N MET A 1 43.52 -19.19 6.52
CA MET A 1 42.47 -19.42 5.51
C MET A 1 41.56 -18.21 5.55
N SER A 2 41.82 -17.22 4.70
CA SER A 2 41.03 -15.99 4.65
C SER A 2 39.74 -16.28 3.89
N VAL A 3 38.62 -16.29 4.60
CA VAL A 3 37.30 -16.47 3.99
C VAL A 3 36.99 -15.18 3.25
N ASN A 4 37.02 -15.25 1.92
CA ASN A 4 36.62 -14.16 1.05
C ASN A 4 35.09 -14.01 1.16
N THR A 5 34.63 -13.19 2.10
CA THR A 5 33.23 -12.74 2.15
C THR A 5 33.03 -11.74 1.02
N GLY A 6 32.78 -12.25 -0.18
CA GLY A 6 32.26 -11.42 -1.26
C GLY A 6 30.97 -10.72 -0.79
N PRO A 7 30.63 -9.54 -1.35
CA PRO A 7 29.35 -8.94 -1.04
C PRO A 7 28.27 -9.94 -1.45
N GLY A 8 27.42 -10.33 -0.48
CA GLY A 8 26.26 -11.18 -0.76
C GLY A 8 25.43 -10.58 -1.92
N PRO A 9 24.57 -11.37 -2.57
CA PRO A 9 23.77 -10.89 -3.69
C PRO A 9 23.10 -9.58 -3.28
N LEU A 10 23.18 -8.56 -4.14
CA LEU A 10 22.60 -7.23 -3.90
C LEU A 10 21.11 -7.40 -3.56
N GLN A 11 20.79 -7.48 -2.26
CA GLN A 11 19.41 -7.57 -1.79
C GLN A 11 18.82 -6.19 -2.01
N PHE A 12 18.07 -6.03 -3.08
CA PHE A 12 17.28 -4.83 -3.31
C PHE A 12 16.18 -4.80 -2.24
N VAL A 13 16.20 -3.76 -1.42
CA VAL A 13 15.30 -3.61 -0.26
C VAL A 13 14.03 -2.92 -0.72
N ASN A 14 12.86 -3.38 -0.24
CA ASN A 14 11.60 -2.70 -0.51
C ASN A 14 11.61 -1.29 0.10
N PRO A 15 11.04 -0.28 -0.58
CA PRO A 15 10.87 1.04 -0.01
C PRO A 15 9.93 1.00 1.21
N PRO A 16 9.93 2.05 2.06
CA PRO A 16 8.94 2.17 3.11
C PRO A 16 7.52 2.15 2.51
N PRO A 17 6.53 1.58 3.22
CA PRO A 17 5.14 1.59 2.76
C PRO A 17 4.59 3.02 2.68
N PRO A 18 3.50 3.27 1.93
CA PRO A 18 2.90 4.58 1.85
C PRO A 18 2.43 5.09 3.22
N GLU A 19 2.49 6.41 3.42
CA GLU A 19 2.06 7.07 4.65
C GLU A 19 0.58 6.78 4.95
N VAL A 20 0.24 6.42 6.19
CA VAL A 20 -1.15 6.12 6.63
C VAL A 20 -1.69 7.08 7.69
N THR A 21 -0.86 8.01 8.17
CA THR A 21 -1.20 9.06 9.13
C THR A 21 -0.39 10.31 8.80
N ASN A 22 -1.01 11.49 8.83
CA ASN A 22 -0.30 12.75 8.65
C ASN A 22 -0.80 13.80 9.67
N PRO A 23 -0.01 14.15 10.69
CA PRO A 23 -0.42 15.13 11.70
C PRO A 23 -0.66 16.54 11.14
N SER A 24 0.01 16.90 10.04
CA SER A 24 -0.09 18.23 9.41
C SER A 24 -1.28 18.35 8.47
N LYS A 25 -1.85 17.23 8.00
CA LYS A 25 -3.03 17.18 7.13
C LYS A 25 -4.12 16.33 7.80
N PRO A 26 -4.96 16.91 8.68
CA PRO A 26 -6.06 16.18 9.28
C PRO A 26 -7.07 15.81 8.19
N GLY A 27 -7.43 14.51 8.08
CA GLY A 27 -8.51 14.08 7.21
C GLY A 27 -9.87 14.27 7.86
N ARG A 28 -10.92 13.69 7.24
CA ARG A 28 -12.31 13.85 7.66
C ARG A 28 -13.01 12.52 7.78
N ARG A 29 -14.09 12.52 8.55
CA ARG A 29 -15.05 11.42 8.60
C ARG A 29 -16.35 11.86 7.91
N THR A 30 -16.62 11.32 6.74
CA THR A 30 -17.82 11.62 5.94
C THR A 30 -18.63 10.35 5.68
N ASN A 31 -19.89 10.48 5.31
CA ASN A 31 -20.74 9.35 4.90
C ASN A 31 -20.15 8.58 3.70
N GLN A 32 -19.55 9.30 2.73
CA GLN A 32 -18.89 8.68 1.59
C GLN A 32 -17.65 7.89 2.01
N LEU A 33 -16.79 8.43 2.87
CA LEU A 33 -15.61 7.72 3.38
C LEU A 33 -16.00 6.51 4.24
N GLN A 34 -17.07 6.63 5.04
CA GLN A 34 -17.62 5.49 5.77
C GLN A 34 -18.18 4.42 4.84
N PHE A 35 -18.82 4.79 3.73
CA PHE A 35 -19.27 3.84 2.72
C PHE A 35 -18.08 3.13 2.05
N MET A 36 -17.03 3.88 1.69
CA MET A 36 -15.78 3.31 1.16
C MET A 36 -15.19 2.27 2.11
N GLN A 37 -15.13 2.57 3.41
CA GLN A 37 -14.59 1.65 4.42
C GLN A 37 -15.48 0.42 4.66
N ASN A 38 -16.76 0.66 4.94
CA ASN A 38 -17.64 -0.38 5.49
C ASN A 38 -18.28 -1.26 4.40
N VAL A 39 -18.36 -0.76 3.18
CA VAL A 39 -18.97 -1.45 2.04
C VAL A 39 -17.92 -1.83 1.01
N VAL A 40 -17.25 -0.85 0.40
CA VAL A 40 -16.35 -1.08 -0.75
C VAL A 40 -15.12 -1.90 -0.35
N VAL A 41 -14.33 -1.41 0.60
CA VAL A 41 -13.12 -2.11 1.08
C VAL A 41 -13.50 -3.48 1.64
N LYS A 42 -14.56 -3.57 2.44
CA LYS A 42 -15.00 -4.84 3.04
C LYS A 42 -15.40 -5.89 2.00
N ALA A 43 -16.06 -5.48 0.91
CA ALA A 43 -16.43 -6.37 -0.18
C ALA A 43 -15.19 -6.84 -0.96
N LEU A 44 -14.32 -5.90 -1.36
CA LEU A 44 -13.10 -6.20 -2.11
C LEU A 44 -12.14 -7.07 -1.30
N TRP A 45 -11.99 -6.80 0.00
CA TRP A 45 -11.10 -7.56 0.88
C TRP A 45 -11.43 -9.05 0.95
N ARG A 46 -12.72 -9.40 0.86
CA ARG A 46 -13.24 -10.78 0.93
C ARG A 46 -13.23 -11.49 -0.41
N HIS A 47 -12.96 -10.78 -1.51
CA HIS A 47 -12.93 -11.37 -2.83
C HIS A 47 -11.78 -12.38 -2.94
N HIS A 48 -11.99 -13.49 -3.66
CA HIS A 48 -11.00 -14.57 -3.74
C HIS A 48 -9.68 -14.16 -4.39
N TYR A 49 -9.70 -13.15 -5.25
CA TYR A 49 -8.49 -12.57 -5.87
C TYR A 49 -7.87 -11.40 -5.10
N ALA A 50 -8.36 -11.09 -3.90
CA ALA A 50 -7.91 -9.93 -3.14
C ALA A 50 -6.52 -10.10 -2.52
N TRP A 51 -6.07 -11.34 -2.32
CA TRP A 51 -4.88 -11.67 -1.54
C TRP A 51 -3.58 -10.97 -1.99
N PRO A 52 -3.29 -10.76 -3.30
CA PRO A 52 -2.07 -10.06 -3.72
C PRO A 52 -2.08 -8.57 -3.33
N PHE A 53 -3.27 -8.00 -3.11
CA PHE A 53 -3.48 -6.58 -2.86
C PHE A 53 -3.67 -6.27 -1.37
N HIS A 54 -3.61 -7.27 -0.49
CA HIS A 54 -3.79 -7.07 0.96
C HIS A 54 -2.62 -6.31 1.59
N ASN A 55 -1.44 -6.33 0.96
CA ASN A 55 -0.21 -5.70 1.44
C ASN A 55 0.54 -5.06 0.26
N PRO A 56 1.48 -4.12 0.52
CA PRO A 56 2.39 -3.64 -0.51
C PRO A 56 3.12 -4.78 -1.21
N VAL A 57 3.40 -4.63 -2.50
CA VAL A 57 4.17 -5.60 -3.27
C VAL A 57 5.57 -5.75 -2.66
N ASP A 58 5.91 -6.97 -2.24
CA ASP A 58 7.24 -7.34 -1.78
C ASP A 58 8.09 -7.73 -2.99
N ALA A 59 8.67 -6.72 -3.64
CA ALA A 59 9.50 -6.92 -4.83
C ALA A 59 10.70 -7.83 -4.54
N ALA A 60 11.31 -7.70 -3.35
CA ALA A 60 12.43 -8.52 -2.92
C ALA A 60 12.07 -10.01 -2.84
N ALA A 61 10.98 -10.34 -2.16
CA ALA A 61 10.51 -11.72 -2.01
C ALA A 61 10.02 -12.32 -3.33
N LEU A 62 9.44 -11.50 -4.22
CA LEU A 62 8.96 -11.93 -5.54
C LEU A 62 10.04 -11.92 -6.64
N ASN A 63 11.26 -11.51 -6.31
CA ASN A 63 12.37 -11.37 -7.25
C ASN A 63 12.05 -10.43 -8.44
N LEU A 64 11.47 -9.26 -8.15
CA LEU A 64 11.08 -8.23 -9.12
C LEU A 64 12.00 -6.99 -9.02
N PRO A 65 13.23 -7.03 -9.55
CA PRO A 65 14.26 -6.01 -9.31
C PRO A 65 13.97 -4.63 -9.95
N ASP A 66 13.01 -4.55 -10.85
CA ASP A 66 12.60 -3.34 -11.56
C ASP A 66 11.23 -2.81 -11.14
N TYR A 67 10.51 -3.51 -10.26
CA TYR A 67 9.15 -3.13 -9.86
C TYR A 67 9.06 -1.68 -9.38
N HIS A 68 9.88 -1.28 -8.42
CA HIS A 68 9.88 0.09 -7.89
C HIS A 68 10.59 1.13 -8.80
N LYS A 69 11.19 0.68 -9.92
CA LYS A 69 11.68 1.58 -10.98
C LYS A 69 10.56 1.95 -11.96
N VAL A 70 9.65 1.01 -12.20
CA VAL A 70 8.50 1.17 -13.11
C VAL A 70 7.30 1.74 -12.36
N ILE A 71 6.99 1.21 -11.17
CA ILE A 71 5.87 1.63 -10.32
C ILE A 71 6.37 2.67 -9.32
N THR A 72 6.18 3.94 -9.66
CA THR A 72 6.68 5.09 -8.88
C THR A 72 5.77 5.49 -7.71
N SER A 73 4.51 5.06 -7.72
CA SER A 73 3.52 5.39 -6.70
C SER A 73 2.79 4.13 -6.23
N PRO A 74 3.46 3.25 -5.48
CA PRO A 74 2.87 1.99 -5.04
C PRO A 74 1.66 2.24 -4.13
N MET A 75 0.61 1.45 -4.33
CA MET A 75 -0.60 1.45 -3.51
C MET A 75 -1.12 0.02 -3.33
N ASP A 76 -1.84 -0.22 -2.23
CA ASP A 76 -2.41 -1.52 -1.88
C ASP A 76 -3.64 -1.36 -0.97
N MET A 77 -4.52 -2.37 -0.93
CA MET A 77 -5.73 -2.29 -0.11
C MET A 77 -5.44 -2.24 1.38
N GLY A 78 -4.32 -2.81 1.84
CA GLY A 78 -3.90 -2.75 3.24
C GLY A 78 -3.63 -1.31 3.68
N THR A 79 -2.90 -0.57 2.85
CA THR A 79 -2.66 0.87 3.00
C THR A 79 -3.96 1.67 2.93
N ILE A 80 -4.82 1.43 1.92
CA ILE A 80 -6.11 2.14 1.79
C ILE A 80 -6.99 1.91 3.02
N LYS A 81 -7.07 0.67 3.50
CA LYS A 81 -7.83 0.29 4.69
C LYS A 81 -7.32 1.04 5.93
N LYS A 82 -6.01 1.06 6.17
CA LYS A 82 -5.39 1.80 7.28
C LYS A 82 -5.64 3.29 7.18
N ARG A 83 -5.55 3.88 5.98
CA ARG A 83 -5.85 5.30 5.74
C ARG A 83 -7.31 5.64 6.09
N LEU A 84 -8.26 4.79 5.75
CA LEU A 84 -9.67 4.99 6.15
C LEU A 84 -9.85 4.86 7.68
N GLU A 85 -9.23 3.86 8.31
CA GLU A 85 -9.28 3.66 9.77
C GLU A 85 -8.67 4.83 10.54
N ASN A 86 -7.62 5.45 10.00
CA ASN A 86 -6.93 6.59 10.60
C ASN A 86 -7.55 7.95 10.25
N ASN A 87 -8.65 7.98 9.50
CA ASN A 87 -9.24 9.22 8.95
C ASN A 87 -8.19 10.07 8.19
N TYR A 88 -7.36 9.42 7.37
CA TYR A 88 -6.30 10.07 6.58
C TYR A 88 -6.88 10.90 5.42
N TYR A 89 -7.91 10.38 4.75
CA TYR A 89 -8.49 11.05 3.59
C TYR A 89 -9.33 12.25 3.96
N TRP A 90 -9.21 13.31 3.17
CA TRP A 90 -10.10 14.45 3.21
C TRP A 90 -11.41 14.14 2.48
N SER A 91 -11.38 13.38 1.38
CA SER A 91 -12.55 13.11 0.54
C SER A 91 -12.56 11.70 -0.04
N ALA A 92 -13.75 11.21 -0.42
CA ALA A 92 -13.86 9.89 -1.04
C ALA A 92 -13.16 9.81 -2.40
N SER A 93 -13.00 10.93 -3.12
CA SER A 93 -12.25 10.96 -4.37
C SER A 93 -10.76 10.67 -4.18
N GLU A 94 -10.14 11.14 -3.09
CA GLU A 94 -8.75 10.76 -2.76
C GLU A 94 -8.64 9.25 -2.50
N CYS A 95 -9.60 8.67 -1.76
CA CYS A 95 -9.62 7.22 -1.54
C CYS A 95 -9.83 6.43 -2.84
N MET A 96 -10.72 6.90 -3.73
CA MET A 96 -10.93 6.30 -5.04
C MET A 96 -9.70 6.42 -5.95
N GLN A 97 -8.94 7.52 -5.84
CA GLN A 97 -7.70 7.69 -6.58
C GLN A 97 -6.66 6.64 -6.18
N ASP A 98 -6.55 6.33 -4.88
CA ASP A 98 -5.67 5.26 -4.43
C ASP A 98 -6.12 3.88 -4.95
N PHE A 99 -7.44 3.62 -5.02
CA PHE A 99 -7.95 2.40 -5.65
C PHE A 99 -7.63 2.31 -7.15
N ASN A 100 -7.64 3.43 -7.87
CA ASN A 100 -7.28 3.46 -9.29
C ASN A 100 -5.76 3.39 -9.52
N THR A 101 -4.96 3.69 -8.49
CA THR A 101 -3.49 3.65 -8.55
C THR A 101 -2.94 2.27 -8.25
N MET A 102 -3.63 1.50 -7.41
CA MET A 102 -3.33 0.11 -7.06
C MET A 102 -3.51 -0.83 -8.26
#